data_AF-A0A7R7EID0-F1
#
_entry.id   AF-A0A7R7EID0-F1
#
_cell.length_a   1.000
_cell.length_b   1.000
_cell.length_c   1.000
_cell.angle_alpha   90.00
_cell.angle_beta   90.00
_cell.angle_gamma   90.00
#
_symmetry.space_group_name_H-M   'P 1'
#
loop_
_entity.id
_entity.type
_entity.pdbx_description
1 polymer ?
#
loop_
_entity_poly.entity_id
_entity_poly.type
_entity_poly.pdbx_seq_one_letter_code
_entity_poly.pdbx_strand_id
1 'polypeptide(L)'
;MIIIAVENVNRIVSEDYADFVVETTQVQSLLQLYPDAASVPINFQISLVTIPVALFTNQSVVKLGYNVLPSIVGLVSSNSLEASGISKLRSFPTFNLYGTGTLIGIYDTGIDYTNPIFQYADGTTRIVSIWDQTIQSGKPPEGFLYGTEYTREQINEALKSDNPFELVPTRDTIGHGTMVAGIAGGNESPGNDFYGVATGAEFVVVKLKEAKKYLKEFQCIPEGAIAYQENDFAFALQYLVHNFASLARPMAICTAFGASEGPHDGRGTFNNYSALVASTPGIASIFAAGNEGNARRHYFGMVNERTGIDTVELNVGENEGDFSMQLWGEHPNFYSVDIISPSGEMIQGRVIRKDDFQEVKFVFEKTIILIDYQVSEVQTGSQLIYFRFRNPAKGLWKFIVHEKGDVRIGFNIWLPMTGFISDNTYFTSSDPYTTVSAYANNPIPITVTAYNPEDDSLYLEASRGYSSIGVVTPHIAAPGVNIVGPTLNHGFAEFTGSSVAAAYATGVAAMLLEWGVVKYHLPDMNSIEMKILLERGAKRDTNLQYPNREWGYGILDVYNVFNSLRETS
;
A
#
# COMPACT_ATOMS: atom_id res chain seq x y z
N MET A 1 21.64 13.77 25.47
CA MET A 1 20.40 13.99 24.68
C MET A 1 20.73 14.20 23.20
N ILE A 2 21.58 15.16 22.82
CA ILE A 2 21.98 15.40 21.41
C ILE A 2 22.71 14.19 20.77
N ILE A 3 23.63 13.52 21.48
CA ILE A 3 24.35 12.35 20.95
C ILE A 3 23.40 11.17 20.66
N ILE A 4 22.44 10.91 21.56
CA ILE A 4 21.43 9.86 21.40
C ILE A 4 20.50 10.16 20.21
N ALA A 5 20.15 11.44 20.00
CA ALA A 5 19.35 11.85 18.86
C ALA A 5 20.09 11.63 17.53
N VAL A 6 21.37 12.03 17.43
CA VAL A 6 22.21 11.84 16.23
C VAL A 6 22.46 10.36 15.93
N GLU A 7 22.68 9.54 16.96
CA GLU A 7 22.85 8.09 16.81
C GLU A 7 21.56 7.41 16.31
N ASN A 8 20.39 7.87 16.77
CA ASN A 8 19.10 7.38 16.30
C ASN A 8 18.79 7.79 14.86
N VAL A 9 19.15 9.00 14.41
CA VAL A 9 19.00 9.40 13.00
C VAL A 9 19.76 8.44 12.09
N ASN A 10 21.04 8.19 12.42
CA ASN A 10 21.89 7.30 11.64
C ASN A 10 21.28 5.90 11.51
N ARG A 11 20.66 5.38 12.57
CA ARG A 11 20.02 4.06 12.56
C ARG A 11 18.82 3.95 11.63
N ILE A 12 17.99 4.99 11.53
CA ILE A 12 16.79 4.98 10.67
C ILE A 12 17.19 4.95 9.19
N VAL A 13 18.23 5.70 8.81
CA VAL A 13 18.57 5.92 7.40
C VAL A 13 19.71 5.03 6.88
N SER A 14 20.58 4.52 7.76
CA SER A 14 21.72 3.71 7.37
C SER A 14 21.34 2.27 7.02
N GLU A 15 22.02 1.73 6.01
CA GLU A 15 21.99 0.32 5.61
C GLU A 15 22.66 -0.62 6.62
N ASP A 16 23.39 -0.06 7.60
CA ASP A 16 24.07 -0.85 8.65
C ASP A 16 23.11 -1.35 9.74
N TYR A 17 21.83 -0.98 9.67
CA TYR A 17 20.82 -1.33 10.67
C TYR A 17 19.58 -1.93 10.05
N ALA A 18 19.14 -3.05 10.61
CA ALA A 18 17.86 -3.66 10.34
C ALA A 18 16.76 -3.01 11.19
N ASP A 19 15.58 -2.85 10.59
CA ASP A 19 14.42 -2.16 11.10
C ASP A 19 13.35 -3.19 11.48
N PHE A 20 12.68 -2.98 12.62
CA PHE A 20 11.53 -3.75 13.06
C PHE A 20 10.40 -2.81 13.49
N VAL A 21 9.19 -3.05 13.00
CA VAL A 21 8.00 -2.32 13.42
C VAL A 21 7.30 -3.16 14.49
N VAL A 22 7.24 -2.63 15.71
CA VAL A 22 6.65 -3.36 16.84
C VAL A 22 5.62 -2.52 17.56
N GLU A 23 4.69 -3.17 18.24
CA GLU A 23 3.88 -2.48 19.24
C GLU A 23 4.78 -1.94 20.35
N THR A 24 4.50 -0.74 20.84
CA THR A 24 5.30 -0.05 21.87
C THR A 24 5.45 -0.88 23.15
N THR A 25 4.47 -1.75 23.45
CA THR A 25 4.49 -2.71 24.56
C THR A 25 5.56 -3.80 24.40
N GLN A 26 5.95 -4.13 23.17
CA GLN A 26 6.91 -5.20 22.84
C GLN A 26 8.37 -4.71 22.82
N VAL A 27 8.59 -3.39 22.80
CA VAL A 27 9.93 -2.77 22.70
C VAL A 27 10.89 -3.31 23.76
N GLN A 28 10.47 -3.39 25.02
CA GLN A 28 11.34 -3.82 26.11
C GLN A 28 11.83 -5.27 25.93
N SER A 29 11.00 -6.15 25.38
CA SER A 29 11.39 -7.54 25.09
C SER A 29 12.49 -7.59 24.02
N LEU A 30 12.41 -6.76 22.97
CA LEU A 30 13.43 -6.69 21.93
C LEU A 30 14.73 -6.07 22.44
N LEU A 31 14.66 -5.00 23.24
CA LEU A 31 15.85 -4.37 23.82
C LEU A 31 16.61 -5.31 24.79
N GLN A 32 15.89 -6.19 25.49
CA GLN A 32 16.50 -7.23 26.33
C GLN A 32 17.18 -8.32 25.48
N LEU A 33 16.60 -8.67 24.34
CA LEU A 33 17.16 -9.66 23.41
C LEU A 33 18.40 -9.12 22.68
N TYR A 34 18.41 -7.83 22.37
CA TYR A 34 19.48 -7.15 21.65
C TYR A 34 19.94 -5.90 22.41
N PRO A 35 21.00 -6.00 23.24
CA PRO A 35 21.49 -4.87 24.03
C PRO A 35 21.92 -3.64 23.22
N ASP A 36 22.36 -3.84 21.97
CA ASP A 36 22.73 -2.77 21.03
C ASP A 36 21.53 -2.25 20.21
N ALA A 37 20.31 -2.65 20.55
CA ALA A 37 19.12 -2.14 19.88
C ALA A 37 18.79 -0.72 20.33
N ALA A 38 18.15 0.05 19.45
CA ALA A 38 17.60 1.36 19.78
C ALA A 38 16.15 1.43 19.30
N SER A 39 15.32 2.15 20.05
CA SER A 39 13.91 2.34 19.72
C SER A 39 13.58 3.80 19.47
N VAL A 40 12.78 4.06 18.45
CA VAL A 40 12.21 5.37 18.12
C VAL A 40 10.68 5.22 18.06
N PRO A 41 9.92 5.88 18.94
CA PRO A 41 8.46 5.87 18.85
C PRO A 41 8.00 6.47 17.51
N ILE A 42 7.08 5.79 16.82
CA ILE A 42 6.39 6.35 15.66
C ILE A 42 5.14 7.08 16.16
N ASN A 43 4.36 6.42 17.02
CA ASN A 43 3.22 7.01 17.72
C ASN A 43 3.04 6.33 19.08
N PHE A 44 1.87 6.46 19.70
CA PHE A 44 1.62 5.85 21.01
C PHE A 44 1.46 4.31 20.97
N GLN A 45 1.07 3.72 19.83
CA GLN A 45 0.86 2.28 19.65
C GLN A 45 2.10 1.56 19.10
N ILE A 46 2.85 2.21 18.20
CA ILE A 46 3.91 1.55 17.42
C ILE A 46 5.24 2.29 17.52
N SER A 47 6.32 1.51 17.53
CA SER A 47 7.70 1.97 17.61
C SER A 47 8.56 1.25 16.59
N LEU A 48 9.53 1.97 16.03
CA LEU A 48 10.63 1.39 15.28
C LEU A 48 11.69 0.90 16.26
N VAL A 49 12.12 -0.35 16.15
CA VAL A 49 13.31 -0.89 16.82
C VAL A 49 14.37 -1.20 15.76
N THR A 50 15.59 -0.78 16.01
CA THR A 50 16.73 -0.99 15.09
C THR A 50 17.81 -1.83 15.75
N ILE A 51 18.40 -2.76 15.00
CA ILE A 51 19.57 -3.54 15.42
C ILE A 51 20.66 -3.48 14.34
N PRO A 52 21.95 -3.68 14.68
CA PRO A 52 22.99 -3.85 13.67
C PRO A 52 22.62 -4.95 12.67
N VAL A 53 22.72 -4.67 11.37
CA VAL A 53 22.31 -5.60 10.29
C VAL A 53 23.05 -6.94 10.37
N ALA A 54 24.27 -6.97 10.91
CA ALA A 54 25.04 -8.20 11.13
C ALA A 54 24.36 -9.19 12.09
N LEU A 55 23.41 -8.74 12.93
CA LEU A 55 22.61 -9.59 13.82
C LEU A 55 21.34 -10.12 13.14
N PHE A 56 20.97 -9.57 11.97
CA PHE A 56 19.85 -10.02 11.17
C PHE A 56 20.27 -11.19 10.28
N THR A 57 19.59 -12.33 10.41
CA THR A 57 19.98 -13.59 9.76
C THR A 57 18.76 -14.27 9.15
N ASN A 58 18.95 -15.33 8.37
CA ASN A 58 17.84 -16.11 7.82
C ASN A 58 16.89 -16.67 8.91
N GLN A 59 17.37 -16.85 10.14
CA GLN A 59 16.57 -17.33 11.27
C GLN A 59 15.81 -16.21 12.02
N SER A 60 15.92 -14.95 11.57
CA SER A 60 15.30 -13.82 12.28
C SER A 60 13.78 -13.93 12.35
N VAL A 61 13.11 -14.45 11.32
CA VAL A 61 11.64 -14.63 11.33
C VAL A 61 11.22 -15.57 12.46
N VAL A 62 11.88 -16.71 12.59
CA VAL A 62 11.60 -17.70 13.65
C VAL A 62 11.93 -17.16 15.04
N LYS A 63 12.98 -16.34 15.17
CA LYS A 63 13.40 -15.78 16.46
C LYS A 63 12.50 -14.64 16.94
N LEU A 64 12.02 -13.80 16.03
CA LEU A 64 11.38 -12.53 16.36
C LEU A 64 9.89 -12.48 16.06
N GLY A 65 9.38 -13.40 15.24
CA GLY A 65 8.04 -13.29 14.66
C GLY A 65 8.09 -12.65 13.27
N TYR A 66 7.16 -13.04 12.40
CA TYR A 66 7.02 -12.41 11.08
C TYR A 66 6.46 -10.99 11.22
N ASN A 67 5.56 -10.77 12.18
CA ASN A 67 4.88 -9.49 12.43
C ASN A 67 5.79 -8.30 12.67
N VAL A 68 7.01 -8.52 13.16
CA VAL A 68 7.92 -7.42 13.47
C VAL A 68 8.71 -6.97 12.26
N LEU A 69 8.75 -7.78 11.20
CA LEU A 69 9.44 -7.44 9.96
C LEU A 69 8.61 -6.38 9.22
N PRO A 70 9.21 -5.24 8.83
CA PRO A 70 8.53 -4.29 7.97
C PRO A 70 8.17 -4.98 6.65
N SER A 71 6.94 -4.85 6.19
CA SER A 71 6.62 -5.30 4.83
C SER A 71 7.08 -4.26 3.80
N ILE A 72 7.20 -4.71 2.56
CA ILE A 72 7.55 -3.88 1.42
C ILE A 72 6.32 -3.68 0.52
N VAL A 73 6.12 -2.44 0.06
CA VAL A 73 5.05 -2.05 -0.87
C VAL A 73 5.61 -1.52 -2.18
N GLY A 74 4.87 -1.72 -3.26
CA GLY A 74 5.15 -1.19 -4.59
C GLY A 74 4.03 -0.27 -5.11
N LEU A 75 4.32 0.43 -6.21
CA LEU A 75 3.34 1.29 -6.89
C LEU A 75 2.29 0.45 -7.62
N VAL A 76 1.02 0.89 -7.63
CA VAL A 76 -0.11 0.16 -8.24
C VAL A 76 -0.77 0.96 -9.36
N SER A 77 0.04 1.56 -10.23
CA SER A 77 -0.38 2.12 -11.51
C SER A 77 0.73 2.08 -12.56
N SER A 78 0.36 2.38 -13.80
CA SER A 78 1.24 2.44 -14.97
C SER A 78 0.84 3.57 -15.90
N ASN A 79 1.77 4.01 -16.75
CA ASN A 79 1.49 4.94 -17.85
C ASN A 79 0.88 4.15 -19.02
N SER A 80 -0.25 4.58 -19.55
CA SER A 80 -0.95 3.91 -20.65
C SER A 80 -0.22 4.13 -21.99
N LEU A 81 0.20 3.06 -22.64
CA LEU A 81 0.82 3.11 -23.98
C LEU A 81 -0.22 3.10 -25.11
N GLU A 82 -1.43 2.61 -24.85
CA GLU A 82 -2.55 2.59 -25.81
C GLU A 82 -3.51 3.74 -25.50
N ALA A 83 -3.18 4.93 -25.99
CA ALA A 83 -4.07 6.09 -25.90
C ALA A 83 -5.27 5.89 -26.84
N SER A 84 -6.40 5.46 -26.28
CA SER A 84 -7.67 5.40 -26.98
C SER A 84 -8.73 6.10 -26.14
N GLY A 85 -8.91 7.39 -26.41
CA GLY A 85 -10.00 8.18 -25.85
C GLY A 85 -9.66 8.90 -24.54
N ILE A 86 -9.88 10.22 -24.55
CA ILE A 86 -9.64 11.07 -23.38
C ILE A 86 -10.80 10.85 -22.41
N SER A 87 -10.55 10.05 -21.37
CA SER A 87 -11.45 9.94 -20.23
C SER A 87 -11.29 11.15 -19.32
N LYS A 88 -12.15 12.15 -19.54
CA LYS A 88 -12.15 13.38 -18.75
C LYS A 88 -12.57 13.10 -17.31
N LEU A 89 -11.83 13.66 -16.36
CA LEU A 89 -12.33 13.87 -15.00
C LEU A 89 -13.64 14.68 -15.12
N ARG A 90 -14.64 14.46 -14.24
CA ARG A 90 -15.89 15.25 -14.25
C ARG A 90 -15.81 16.31 -13.17
N SER A 91 -15.99 17.57 -13.54
CA SER A 91 -16.27 18.63 -12.58
C SER A 91 -17.71 18.48 -12.12
N PHE A 92 -17.98 18.88 -10.88
CA PHE A 92 -19.34 18.92 -10.35
C PHE A 92 -19.77 20.37 -10.05
N PRO A 93 -19.95 21.24 -11.07
CA PRO A 93 -20.23 22.66 -10.85
C PRO A 93 -21.48 22.90 -10.00
N THR A 94 -22.44 21.98 -10.06
CA THR A 94 -23.72 22.05 -9.37
C THR A 94 -23.61 22.10 -7.84
N PHE A 95 -22.53 21.57 -7.26
CA PHE A 95 -22.36 21.56 -5.80
C PHE A 95 -21.54 22.74 -5.26
N ASN A 96 -20.79 23.43 -6.13
CA ASN A 96 -19.87 24.50 -5.74
C ASN A 96 -18.94 24.07 -4.57
N LEU A 97 -18.40 22.85 -4.69
CA LEU A 97 -17.43 22.24 -3.78
C LEU A 97 -16.16 22.00 -4.59
N TYR A 98 -15.03 22.45 -4.06
CA TYR A 98 -13.72 22.32 -4.68
C TYR A 98 -12.68 21.71 -3.72
N GLY A 99 -13.08 21.30 -2.52
CA GLY A 99 -12.16 20.92 -1.43
C GLY A 99 -11.59 22.12 -0.68
N THR A 100 -12.21 23.30 -0.80
CA THR A 100 -11.73 24.53 -0.15
C THR A 100 -11.72 24.38 1.37
N GLY A 101 -10.61 24.77 2.00
CA GLY A 101 -10.41 24.64 3.45
C GLY A 101 -9.95 23.25 3.90
N THR A 102 -9.84 22.29 2.99
CA THR A 102 -9.36 20.92 3.27
C THR A 102 -7.89 20.73 2.88
N LEU A 103 -7.29 19.64 3.34
CA LEU A 103 -5.95 19.19 2.99
C LEU A 103 -6.01 17.86 2.23
N ILE A 104 -5.09 17.67 1.29
CA ILE A 104 -4.80 16.38 0.66
C ILE A 104 -3.43 15.93 1.16
N GLY A 105 -3.40 14.84 1.92
CA GLY A 105 -2.19 14.20 2.43
C GLY A 105 -1.71 13.11 1.48
N ILE A 106 -0.46 13.21 1.04
CA ILE A 106 0.16 12.26 0.10
C ILE A 106 1.49 11.79 0.68
N TYR A 107 1.76 10.49 0.60
CA TYR A 107 3.01 9.89 1.00
C TYR A 107 3.40 8.85 -0.04
N ASP A 108 4.26 9.26 -0.97
CA ASP A 108 4.49 8.61 -2.25
C ASP A 108 5.91 8.93 -2.75
N THR A 109 6.15 8.98 -4.07
CA THR A 109 7.46 9.27 -4.67
C THR A 109 7.91 10.75 -4.54
N GLY A 110 7.03 11.60 -4.01
CA GLY A 110 7.22 13.05 -3.88
C GLY A 110 6.23 13.85 -4.72
N ILE A 111 6.55 15.11 -4.97
CA ILE A 111 5.76 15.99 -5.85
C ILE A 111 6.69 16.95 -6.60
N ASP A 112 6.42 17.20 -7.87
CA ASP A 112 7.00 18.31 -8.61
C ASP A 112 6.33 19.63 -8.20
N TYR A 113 6.87 20.27 -7.16
CA TYR A 113 6.35 21.54 -6.64
C TYR A 113 6.48 22.71 -7.62
N THR A 114 7.29 22.57 -8.68
CA THR A 114 7.47 23.61 -9.70
C THR A 114 6.36 23.61 -10.74
N ASN A 115 5.55 22.55 -10.80
CA ASN A 115 4.46 22.45 -11.75
C ASN A 115 3.37 23.50 -11.45
N PRO A 116 2.98 24.36 -12.42
CA PRO A 116 1.97 25.41 -12.22
C PRO A 116 0.62 24.91 -11.73
N ILE A 117 0.26 23.65 -12.00
CA ILE A 117 -1.01 23.10 -11.50
C ILE A 117 -1.06 23.05 -9.97
N PHE A 118 0.05 23.13 -9.25
CA PHE A 118 0.09 23.16 -7.77
C PHE A 118 0.21 24.58 -7.20
N GLN A 119 0.08 25.61 -8.02
CA GLN A 119 0.21 27.01 -7.61
C GLN A 119 -1.14 27.73 -7.65
N TYR A 120 -1.33 28.70 -6.77
CA TYR A 120 -2.38 29.71 -6.84
C TYR A 120 -2.17 30.63 -8.07
N ALA A 121 -3.21 31.39 -8.40
CA ALA A 121 -3.18 32.30 -9.55
C ALA A 121 -2.14 33.43 -9.43
N ASP A 122 -1.69 33.73 -8.21
CA ASP A 122 -0.63 34.72 -7.93
C ASP A 122 0.79 34.12 -8.02
N GLY A 123 0.92 32.83 -8.37
CA GLY A 123 2.18 32.10 -8.47
C GLY A 123 2.69 31.54 -7.15
N THR A 124 1.98 31.72 -6.04
CA THR A 124 2.35 31.08 -4.76
C THR A 124 1.88 29.62 -4.72
N THR A 125 2.54 28.77 -3.93
CA THR A 125 2.24 27.34 -3.86
C THR A 125 0.97 27.02 -3.05
N ARG A 126 0.21 26.00 -3.48
CA ARG A 126 -0.86 25.34 -2.71
C ARG A 126 -0.34 24.22 -1.82
N ILE A 127 0.97 23.95 -1.85
CA ILE A 127 1.62 22.96 -1.01
C ILE A 127 1.93 23.63 0.34
N VAL A 128 1.38 23.08 1.42
CA VAL A 128 1.64 23.54 2.79
C VAL A 128 3.06 23.17 3.21
N SER A 129 3.44 21.92 2.95
CA SER A 129 4.75 21.40 3.29
C SER A 129 5.11 20.16 2.47
N ILE A 130 6.41 19.94 2.33
CA ILE A 130 7.00 18.71 1.76
C ILE A 130 7.99 18.16 2.77
N TRP A 131 7.79 16.93 3.22
CA TRP A 131 8.82 16.18 3.95
C TRP A 131 9.52 15.21 3.00
N ASP A 132 10.80 15.44 2.73
CA ASP A 132 11.64 14.53 1.95
C ASP A 132 12.45 13.63 2.87
N GLN A 133 12.06 12.36 2.96
CA GLN A 133 12.73 11.36 3.79
C GLN A 133 14.12 10.97 3.27
N THR A 134 14.47 11.34 2.03
CA THR A 134 15.76 11.00 1.40
C THR A 134 16.85 12.04 1.69
N ILE A 135 16.49 13.28 2.02
CA ILE A 135 17.43 14.38 2.23
C ILE A 135 17.74 14.54 3.72
N GLN A 136 18.97 14.24 4.13
CA GLN A 136 19.39 14.30 5.55
C GLN A 136 20.16 15.58 5.92
N SER A 137 20.48 16.43 4.94
CA SER A 137 21.30 17.63 5.15
C SER A 137 20.53 18.83 5.72
N GLY A 138 19.20 18.82 5.63
CA GLY A 138 18.34 19.89 6.13
C GLY A 138 17.78 19.61 7.52
N LYS A 139 16.77 20.39 7.90
CA LYS A 139 16.11 20.26 9.20
C LYS A 139 14.96 19.25 9.09
N PRO A 140 14.91 18.19 9.92
CA PRO A 140 13.76 17.30 9.96
C PRO A 140 12.52 18.03 10.50
N PRO A 141 11.31 17.53 10.19
CA PRO A 141 10.08 18.10 10.74
C PRO A 141 10.07 18.06 12.28
N GLU A 142 9.31 18.96 12.90
CA GLU A 142 9.21 19.01 14.36
C GLU A 142 8.69 17.69 14.94
N GLY A 143 9.41 17.13 15.92
CA GLY A 143 9.07 15.82 16.52
C GLY A 143 9.60 14.60 15.74
N PHE A 144 10.22 14.80 14.57
CA PHE A 144 10.83 13.74 13.77
C PHE A 144 12.35 13.82 13.83
N LEU A 145 13.00 12.69 13.56
CA LEU A 145 14.46 12.55 13.70
C LEU A 145 15.22 12.69 12.38
N TYR A 146 14.58 12.49 11.23
CA TYR A 146 15.27 12.35 9.94
C TYR A 146 14.51 12.98 8.77
N GLY A 147 15.17 13.05 7.62
CA GLY A 147 14.67 13.74 6.43
C GLY A 147 14.75 15.26 6.56
N THR A 148 14.20 15.96 5.58
CA THR A 148 14.15 17.43 5.54
C THR A 148 12.74 17.91 5.25
N GLU A 149 12.24 18.82 6.06
CA GLU A 149 10.97 19.53 5.82
C GLU A 149 11.22 20.83 5.05
N TYR A 150 10.38 21.06 4.05
CA TYR A 150 10.29 22.32 3.31
C TYR A 150 8.91 22.93 3.54
N THR A 151 8.87 24.12 4.13
CA THR A 151 7.62 24.84 4.38
C THR A 151 7.13 25.57 3.14
N ARG A 152 5.86 25.95 3.14
CA ARG A 152 5.26 26.84 2.14
C ARG A 152 6.10 28.07 1.83
N GLU A 153 6.66 28.71 2.85
CA GLU A 153 7.47 29.92 2.69
C GLU A 153 8.72 29.62 1.88
N GLN A 154 9.43 28.54 2.20
CA GLN A 154 10.64 28.11 1.49
C GLN A 154 10.31 27.70 0.05
N ILE A 155 9.19 27.00 -0.17
CA ILE A 155 8.72 26.64 -1.51
C ILE A 155 8.41 27.90 -2.33
N ASN A 156 7.73 28.88 -1.74
CA ASN A 156 7.44 30.16 -2.40
C ASN A 156 8.70 30.99 -2.70
N GLU A 157 9.70 30.93 -1.83
CA GLU A 157 11.02 31.53 -2.10
C GLU A 157 11.73 30.82 -3.25
N ALA A 158 11.68 29.48 -3.28
CA ALA A 158 12.22 28.67 -4.37
C ALA A 158 11.54 28.98 -5.71
N LEU A 159 10.21 29.09 -5.74
CA LEU A 159 9.44 29.40 -6.95
C LEU A 159 9.73 30.78 -7.56
N LYS A 160 10.30 31.71 -6.77
CA LYS A 160 10.74 33.03 -7.25
C LYS A 160 12.17 33.03 -7.80
N SER A 161 12.93 31.96 -7.57
CA SER A 161 14.31 31.80 -8.01
C SER A 161 14.37 31.25 -9.44
N ASP A 162 15.37 31.66 -10.21
CA ASP A 162 15.69 31.04 -11.51
C ASP A 162 16.15 29.58 -11.35
N ASN A 163 16.62 29.20 -10.16
CA ASN A 163 17.04 27.84 -9.81
C ASN A 163 16.33 27.35 -8.53
N PRO A 164 15.03 26.98 -8.59
CA PRO A 164 14.26 26.59 -7.40
C PRO A 164 14.90 25.46 -6.58
N PHE A 165 15.51 24.50 -7.27
CA PHE A 165 16.11 23.32 -6.65
C PHE A 165 17.42 23.59 -5.88
N GLU A 166 18.01 24.78 -5.97
CA GLU A 166 19.12 25.17 -5.10
C GLU A 166 18.62 25.51 -3.68
N LEU A 167 17.39 26.00 -3.57
CA LEU A 167 16.75 26.35 -2.29
C LEU A 167 15.95 25.19 -1.72
N VAL A 168 15.16 24.52 -2.56
CA VAL A 168 14.34 23.37 -2.18
C VAL A 168 14.71 22.20 -3.10
N PRO A 169 15.74 21.39 -2.74
CA PRO A 169 16.32 20.37 -3.61
C PRO A 169 15.49 19.10 -3.77
N THR A 170 14.35 18.98 -3.07
CA THR A 170 13.44 17.84 -3.25
C THR A 170 12.91 17.78 -4.67
N ARG A 171 12.83 16.55 -5.22
CA ARG A 171 12.34 16.25 -6.57
C ARG A 171 11.60 14.93 -6.55
N ASP A 172 10.46 14.88 -7.21
CA ASP A 172 9.87 13.62 -7.65
C ASP A 172 10.62 13.14 -8.90
N THR A 173 11.34 12.04 -8.79
CA THR A 173 12.13 11.46 -9.88
C THR A 173 11.42 10.29 -10.57
N ILE A 174 10.26 9.86 -10.04
CA ILE A 174 9.48 8.74 -10.54
C ILE A 174 8.20 9.25 -11.21
N GLY A 175 7.58 10.30 -10.66
CA GLY A 175 6.40 10.96 -11.21
C GLY A 175 5.07 10.46 -10.68
N HIS A 176 5.04 9.36 -9.93
CA HIS A 176 3.81 8.75 -9.43
C HIS A 176 3.10 9.64 -8.41
N GLY A 177 3.82 10.20 -7.43
CA GLY A 177 3.26 11.11 -6.44
C GLY A 177 2.78 12.43 -7.05
N THR A 178 3.51 12.95 -8.05
CA THR A 178 3.06 14.09 -8.86
C THR A 178 1.74 13.80 -9.59
N MET A 179 1.62 12.62 -10.21
CA MET A 179 0.40 12.16 -10.87
C MET A 179 -0.76 12.05 -9.88
N VAL A 180 -0.56 11.38 -8.74
CA VAL A 180 -1.57 11.22 -7.68
C VAL A 180 -2.05 12.57 -7.17
N ALA A 181 -1.13 13.49 -6.86
CA ALA A 181 -1.48 14.84 -6.41
C ALA A 181 -2.27 15.62 -7.46
N GLY A 182 -1.87 15.51 -8.73
CA GLY A 182 -2.53 16.14 -9.86
C GLY A 182 -3.97 15.69 -10.00
N ILE A 183 -4.21 14.38 -10.06
CA ILE A 183 -5.56 13.83 -10.21
C ILE A 183 -6.44 14.21 -9.01
N ALA A 184 -5.90 14.15 -7.80
CA ALA A 184 -6.66 14.46 -6.59
C ALA A 184 -7.07 15.94 -6.51
N GLY A 185 -6.23 16.90 -6.92
CA GLY A 185 -6.54 18.33 -6.74
C GLY A 185 -5.72 19.34 -7.56
N GLY A 186 -5.02 18.92 -8.62
CA GLY A 186 -4.30 19.80 -9.53
C GLY A 186 -5.21 20.85 -10.17
N ASN A 187 -4.73 22.09 -10.34
CA ASN A 187 -5.50 23.14 -11.00
C ASN A 187 -5.78 22.81 -12.47
N GLU A 188 -6.78 23.51 -13.01
CA GLU A 188 -7.11 23.43 -14.43
C GLU A 188 -5.93 23.87 -15.29
N SER A 189 -5.65 23.10 -16.34
CA SER A 189 -4.75 23.46 -17.43
C SER A 189 -5.56 23.49 -18.72
N PRO A 190 -6.19 24.63 -19.08
CA PRO A 190 -7.16 24.69 -20.17
C PRO A 190 -6.58 24.28 -21.52
N GLY A 191 -5.29 24.56 -21.76
CA GLY A 191 -4.59 24.16 -22.98
C GLY A 191 -4.36 22.65 -23.11
N ASN A 192 -4.54 21.89 -22.03
CA ASN A 192 -4.32 20.45 -21.97
C ASN A 192 -5.59 19.67 -21.55
N ASP A 193 -6.75 20.35 -21.45
CA ASP A 193 -8.04 19.74 -21.08
C ASP A 193 -7.98 18.91 -19.78
N PHE A 194 -7.16 19.36 -18.83
CA PHE A 194 -6.92 18.70 -17.55
C PHE A 194 -7.43 19.54 -16.38
N TYR A 195 -8.01 18.90 -15.37
CA TYR A 195 -8.26 19.44 -14.04
C TYR A 195 -8.37 18.32 -13.02
N GLY A 196 -7.79 18.49 -11.83
CA GLY A 196 -7.97 17.56 -10.72
C GLY A 196 -9.36 17.66 -10.10
N VAL A 197 -9.70 16.72 -9.22
CA VAL A 197 -11.05 16.64 -8.63
C VAL A 197 -11.31 17.76 -7.61
N ALA A 198 -10.39 18.00 -6.67
CA ALA A 198 -10.51 19.02 -5.61
C ALA A 198 -9.53 20.19 -5.81
N THR A 199 -9.81 21.05 -6.79
CA THR A 199 -8.94 22.19 -7.19
C THR A 199 -8.79 23.30 -6.14
N GLY A 200 -9.60 23.30 -5.09
CA GLY A 200 -9.53 24.22 -3.95
C GLY A 200 -8.81 23.66 -2.73
N ALA A 201 -8.38 22.39 -2.76
CA ALA A 201 -7.62 21.77 -1.67
C ALA A 201 -6.13 22.17 -1.72
N GLU A 202 -5.48 22.07 -0.56
CA GLU A 202 -4.03 22.28 -0.40
C GLU A 202 -3.33 20.98 -0.02
N PHE A 203 -2.02 20.88 -0.24
CA PHE A 203 -1.30 19.61 -0.14
C PHE A 203 -0.33 19.55 1.04
N VAL A 204 -0.26 18.40 1.69
CA VAL A 204 0.83 18.01 2.60
C VAL A 204 1.46 16.77 2.00
N VAL A 205 2.72 16.83 1.61
CA VAL A 205 3.37 15.75 0.84
C VAL A 205 4.55 15.18 1.59
N VAL A 206 4.68 13.86 1.57
CA VAL A 206 5.87 13.14 2.02
C VAL A 206 6.45 12.40 0.82
N LYS A 207 7.72 12.65 0.54
CA LYS A 207 8.51 11.80 -0.36
C LYS A 207 9.13 10.68 0.47
N LEU A 208 8.70 9.46 0.22
CA LEU A 208 9.19 8.27 0.89
C LEU A 208 10.62 7.95 0.44
N LYS A 209 11.44 7.46 1.37
CA LYS A 209 12.71 6.82 1.02
C LYS A 209 12.47 5.36 0.64
N GLU A 210 13.26 4.84 -0.30
CA GLU A 210 13.16 3.43 -0.68
C GLU A 210 13.54 2.48 0.47
N ALA A 211 13.01 1.26 0.40
CA ALA A 211 13.29 0.19 1.34
C ALA A 211 14.80 -0.11 1.37
N LYS A 212 15.32 -0.35 2.58
CA LYS A 212 16.74 -0.66 2.80
C LYS A 212 17.13 -1.95 2.07
N LYS A 213 18.37 -2.01 1.59
CA LYS A 213 18.89 -3.11 0.77
C LYS A 213 18.81 -4.45 1.46
N TYR A 214 19.15 -4.52 2.76
CA TYR A 214 19.10 -5.77 3.51
C TYR A 214 17.68 -6.37 3.52
N LEU A 215 16.65 -5.52 3.59
CA LEU A 215 15.26 -5.96 3.63
C LEU A 215 14.79 -6.40 2.25
N LYS A 216 15.13 -5.63 1.19
CA LYS A 216 14.87 -6.02 -0.20
C LYS A 216 15.50 -7.39 -0.50
N GLU A 217 16.77 -7.59 -0.16
CA GLU A 217 17.46 -8.86 -0.34
C GLU A 217 16.78 -9.99 0.46
N PHE A 218 16.44 -9.74 1.72
CA PHE A 218 15.81 -10.74 2.59
C PHE A 218 14.44 -11.16 2.11
N GLN A 219 13.62 -10.23 1.62
CA GLN A 219 12.29 -10.48 1.05
C GLN A 219 12.32 -10.78 -0.45
N CYS A 220 13.51 -10.95 -1.04
CA CYS A 220 13.70 -11.30 -2.44
C CYS A 220 13.09 -10.28 -3.42
N ILE A 221 13.13 -9.00 -3.05
CA ILE A 221 12.72 -7.89 -3.91
C ILE A 221 13.88 -7.53 -4.85
N PRO A 222 13.65 -7.41 -6.18
CA PRO A 222 14.70 -7.04 -7.13
C PRO A 222 15.38 -5.71 -6.78
N GLU A 223 16.71 -5.63 -6.95
CA GLU A 223 17.50 -4.45 -6.55
C GLU A 223 16.98 -3.15 -7.18
N GLY A 224 16.59 -3.19 -8.46
CA GLY A 224 16.07 -2.03 -9.20
C GLY A 224 14.57 -1.76 -9.05
N ALA A 225 13.84 -2.55 -8.28
CA ALA A 225 12.41 -2.33 -8.09
C ALA A 225 12.16 -1.12 -7.18
N ILE A 226 11.20 -0.26 -7.56
CA ILE A 226 10.73 0.85 -6.74
C ILE A 226 9.91 0.26 -5.58
N ALA A 227 10.45 0.35 -4.37
CA ALA A 227 9.90 -0.35 -3.22
C ALA A 227 10.05 0.49 -1.94
N TYR A 228 9.01 0.56 -1.14
CA TYR A 228 8.95 1.35 0.10
C TYR A 228 8.70 0.42 1.30
N GLN A 229 9.23 0.76 2.48
CA GLN A 229 9.13 -0.09 3.68
C GLN A 229 8.18 0.49 4.74
N GLU A 230 7.57 -0.40 5.52
CA GLU A 230 6.46 -0.10 6.44
C GLU A 230 6.73 0.99 7.48
N ASN A 231 7.90 1.00 8.11
CA ASN A 231 8.25 2.03 9.08
C ASN A 231 8.26 3.44 8.46
N ASP A 232 8.72 3.57 7.21
CA ASP A 232 8.89 4.88 6.57
C ASP A 232 7.55 5.50 6.21
N PHE A 233 6.63 4.71 5.66
CA PHE A 233 5.27 5.18 5.42
C PHE A 233 4.42 5.29 6.70
N ALA A 234 4.74 4.53 7.76
CA ALA A 234 4.13 4.73 9.08
C ALA A 234 4.54 6.08 9.70
N PHE A 235 5.82 6.46 9.62
CA PHE A 235 6.24 7.81 10.02
C PHE A 235 5.60 8.89 9.12
N ALA A 236 5.45 8.63 7.81
CA ALA A 236 4.78 9.55 6.90
C ALA A 236 3.32 9.79 7.31
N LEU A 237 2.57 8.74 7.65
CA LEU A 237 1.22 8.86 8.18
C LEU A 237 1.18 9.68 9.48
N GLN A 238 2.14 9.48 10.38
CA GLN A 238 2.26 10.30 11.60
C GLN A 238 2.53 11.77 11.29
N TYR A 239 3.34 12.07 10.26
CA TYR A 239 3.59 13.44 9.82
C TYR A 239 2.33 14.12 9.25
N LEU A 240 1.52 13.38 8.48
CA LEU A 240 0.24 13.85 7.98
C LEU A 240 -0.74 14.15 9.14
N VAL A 241 -0.82 13.25 10.13
CA VAL A 241 -1.65 13.45 11.33
C VAL A 241 -1.17 14.64 12.15
N HIS A 242 0.15 14.84 12.27
CA HIS A 242 0.72 16.01 12.93
C HIS A 242 0.29 17.32 12.22
N ASN A 243 0.39 17.37 10.89
CA ASN A 243 -0.04 18.54 10.12
C ASN A 243 -1.56 18.77 10.21
N PHE A 244 -2.37 17.71 10.12
CA PHE A 244 -3.82 17.77 10.34
C PHE A 244 -4.14 18.44 11.68
N ALA A 245 -3.50 18.00 12.76
CA ALA A 245 -3.73 18.54 14.10
C ALA A 245 -3.24 19.99 14.24
N SER A 246 -2.04 20.30 13.76
CA SER A 246 -1.42 21.63 13.87
C SER A 246 -2.15 22.69 13.04
N LEU A 247 -2.69 22.31 11.88
CA LEU A 247 -3.41 23.22 10.98
C LEU A 247 -4.91 23.32 11.31
N ALA A 248 -5.43 22.40 12.14
CA ALA A 248 -6.85 22.31 12.51
C ALA A 248 -7.78 22.29 11.27
N ARG A 249 -7.42 21.50 10.26
CA ARG A 249 -8.14 21.40 8.99
C ARG A 249 -8.38 19.94 8.60
N PRO A 250 -9.56 19.60 8.06
CA PRO A 250 -9.84 18.24 7.64
C PRO A 250 -8.91 17.80 6.51
N MET A 251 -8.56 16.50 6.47
CA MET A 251 -7.58 15.94 5.56
C MET A 251 -8.10 14.66 4.89
N ALA A 252 -8.01 14.62 3.55
CA ALA A 252 -8.14 13.40 2.76
C ALA A 252 -6.73 12.83 2.51
N ILE A 253 -6.46 11.61 2.96
CA ILE A 253 -5.16 10.94 2.87
C ILE A 253 -5.23 9.89 1.75
N CYS A 254 -4.29 9.94 0.81
CA CYS A 254 -4.19 9.00 -0.30
C CYS A 254 -3.07 7.99 -0.08
N THR A 255 -3.42 6.71 -0.03
CA THR A 255 -2.49 5.57 0.01
C THR A 255 -2.50 4.86 -1.34
N ALA A 256 -1.58 5.25 -2.21
CA ALA A 256 -1.57 4.87 -3.63
C ALA A 256 -0.54 3.78 -3.99
N PHE A 257 -0.23 2.91 -3.04
CA PHE A 257 0.69 1.77 -3.16
C PHE A 257 0.05 0.52 -2.56
N GLY A 258 0.65 -0.66 -2.78
CA GLY A 258 0.12 -1.91 -2.24
C GLY A 258 1.16 -3.02 -2.13
N ALA A 259 0.71 -4.18 -1.64
CA ALA A 259 1.49 -5.41 -1.57
C ALA A 259 0.57 -6.63 -1.75
N SER A 260 1.06 -7.66 -2.45
CA SER A 260 0.34 -8.94 -2.61
C SER A 260 0.56 -9.88 -1.44
N GLU A 261 1.74 -9.86 -0.83
CA GLU A 261 2.09 -10.77 0.27
C GLU A 261 1.57 -10.24 1.62
N GLY A 262 0.99 -11.12 2.42
CA GLY A 262 0.43 -10.81 3.73
C GLY A 262 -0.79 -11.69 4.05
N PRO A 263 -1.44 -11.49 5.21
CA PRO A 263 -2.55 -12.32 5.65
C PRO A 263 -3.92 -11.97 5.02
N HIS A 264 -4.04 -10.79 4.41
CA HIS A 264 -5.27 -10.31 3.75
C HIS A 264 -6.52 -10.22 4.64
N ASP A 265 -6.36 -10.20 5.96
CA ASP A 265 -7.47 -10.19 6.92
C ASP A 265 -7.78 -8.80 7.48
N GLY A 266 -7.04 -7.78 7.04
CA GLY A 266 -7.17 -6.40 7.50
C GLY A 266 -6.55 -6.10 8.87
N ARG A 267 -5.83 -7.06 9.47
CA ARG A 267 -5.05 -6.89 10.71
C ARG A 267 -3.58 -6.64 10.39
N GLY A 268 -2.78 -6.37 11.42
CA GLY A 268 -1.36 -6.04 11.32
C GLY A 268 -1.05 -4.64 11.83
N THR A 269 0.23 -4.36 12.08
CA THR A 269 0.68 -3.19 12.82
C THR A 269 0.31 -1.87 12.13
N PHE A 270 0.68 -1.69 10.86
CA PHE A 270 0.24 -0.51 10.11
C PHE A 270 -1.27 -0.52 9.77
N ASN A 271 -1.87 -1.67 9.50
CA ASN A 271 -3.31 -1.76 9.23
C ASN A 271 -4.14 -1.24 10.42
N ASN A 272 -3.77 -1.63 11.64
CA ASN A 272 -4.40 -1.16 12.87
C ASN A 272 -4.18 0.35 13.09
N TYR A 273 -2.96 0.84 12.83
CA TYR A 273 -2.66 2.27 12.93
C TYR A 273 -3.44 3.10 11.90
N SER A 274 -3.48 2.67 10.64
CA SER A 274 -4.22 3.37 9.59
C SER A 274 -5.73 3.40 9.86
N ALA A 275 -6.29 2.32 10.45
CA ALA A 275 -7.67 2.26 10.89
C ALA A 275 -7.97 3.26 12.01
N LEU A 276 -7.06 3.39 12.98
CA LEU A 276 -7.18 4.39 14.04
C LEU A 276 -7.20 5.81 13.45
N VAL A 277 -6.27 6.12 12.55
CA VAL A 277 -6.21 7.43 11.89
C VAL A 277 -7.49 7.69 11.09
N ALA A 278 -7.95 6.71 10.31
CA ALA A 278 -9.16 6.79 9.50
C ALA A 278 -10.45 6.99 10.32
N SER A 279 -10.45 6.58 11.60
CA SER A 279 -11.58 6.80 12.53
C SER A 279 -11.60 8.19 13.17
N THR A 280 -10.58 9.02 12.92
CA THR A 280 -10.49 10.37 13.49
C THR A 280 -11.44 11.34 12.75
N PRO A 281 -12.32 12.07 13.46
CA PRO A 281 -13.14 13.13 12.86
C PRO A 281 -12.31 14.11 12.04
N GLY A 282 -12.76 14.42 10.82
CA GLY A 282 -12.04 15.25 9.88
C GLY A 282 -10.99 14.53 9.02
N ILE A 283 -10.75 13.23 9.22
CA ILE A 283 -9.84 12.43 8.38
C ILE A 283 -10.62 11.44 7.51
N ALA A 284 -10.35 11.49 6.21
CA ALA A 284 -10.76 10.47 5.25
C ALA A 284 -9.50 9.76 4.72
N SER A 285 -9.40 8.45 4.89
CA SER A 285 -8.24 7.66 4.45
C SER A 285 -8.64 6.72 3.30
N ILE A 286 -7.98 6.85 2.16
CA ILE A 286 -8.33 6.19 0.90
C ILE A 286 -7.17 5.29 0.49
N PHE A 287 -7.47 4.03 0.17
CA PHE A 287 -6.49 3.02 -0.21
C PHE A 287 -6.76 2.49 -1.62
N ALA A 288 -5.72 2.38 -2.43
CA ALA A 288 -5.78 1.65 -3.69
C ALA A 288 -5.98 0.15 -3.44
N ALA A 289 -6.92 -0.47 -4.15
CA ALA A 289 -7.21 -1.91 -4.00
C ALA A 289 -6.08 -2.82 -4.48
N GLY A 290 -5.20 -2.38 -5.37
CA GLY A 290 -4.19 -3.23 -6.03
C GLY A 290 -4.59 -3.65 -7.44
N ASN A 291 -3.61 -4.20 -8.18
CA ASN A 291 -3.72 -4.54 -9.60
C ASN A 291 -3.33 -6.01 -9.86
N GLU A 292 -3.76 -6.92 -9.01
CA GLU A 292 -3.28 -8.32 -9.03
C GLU A 292 -4.39 -9.32 -9.40
N GLY A 293 -5.57 -8.83 -9.78
CA GLY A 293 -6.77 -9.66 -9.98
C GLY A 293 -6.65 -10.70 -11.10
N ASN A 294 -5.86 -10.42 -12.14
CA ASN A 294 -5.59 -11.35 -13.24
C ASN A 294 -4.11 -11.74 -13.34
N ALA A 295 -3.28 -11.36 -12.37
CA ALA A 295 -1.83 -11.61 -12.40
C ALA A 295 -1.45 -13.08 -12.17
N ARG A 296 -2.42 -13.94 -11.76
CA ARG A 296 -2.22 -15.36 -11.44
C ARG A 296 -1.20 -15.61 -10.31
N ARG A 297 -1.15 -14.66 -9.36
CA ARG A 297 -0.21 -14.64 -8.22
C ARG A 297 -0.84 -15.02 -6.88
N HIS A 298 -2.10 -15.44 -6.90
CA HIS A 298 -2.80 -15.97 -5.75
C HIS A 298 -3.34 -17.36 -6.05
N TYR A 299 -3.28 -18.23 -5.05
CA TYR A 299 -3.88 -19.56 -5.05
C TYR A 299 -4.69 -19.74 -3.77
N PHE A 300 -5.95 -20.16 -3.90
CA PHE A 300 -6.75 -20.62 -2.78
C PHE A 300 -6.97 -22.12 -2.91
N GLY A 301 -6.66 -22.85 -1.84
CA GLY A 301 -6.76 -24.32 -1.79
C GLY A 301 -7.61 -24.79 -0.62
N MET A 302 -8.31 -25.90 -0.84
CA MET A 302 -8.91 -26.70 0.22
C MET A 302 -8.41 -28.12 0.08
N VAL A 303 -7.84 -28.68 1.15
CA VAL A 303 -7.33 -30.05 1.11
C VAL A 303 -8.48 -31.04 0.91
N ASN A 304 -8.28 -31.99 0.01
CA ASN A 304 -9.30 -32.97 -0.32
C ASN A 304 -9.39 -34.05 0.76
N GLU A 305 -10.56 -34.20 1.40
CA GLU A 305 -10.80 -35.14 2.49
C GLU A 305 -10.47 -36.61 2.16
N ARG A 306 -10.52 -37.01 0.88
CA ARG A 306 -10.24 -38.39 0.46
C ARG A 306 -8.75 -38.66 0.26
N THR A 307 -8.02 -37.70 -0.29
CA THR A 307 -6.59 -37.85 -0.58
C THR A 307 -5.71 -37.31 0.54
N GLY A 308 -6.25 -36.43 1.39
CA GLY A 308 -5.51 -35.75 2.47
C GLY A 308 -4.53 -34.69 1.96
N ILE A 309 -4.57 -34.36 0.67
CA ILE A 309 -3.65 -33.42 0.03
C ILE A 309 -4.34 -32.48 -0.97
N ASP A 310 -3.73 -31.33 -1.18
CA ASP A 310 -3.94 -30.44 -2.34
C ASP A 310 -2.60 -30.21 -3.05
N THR A 311 -2.59 -30.13 -4.39
CA THR A 311 -1.34 -29.99 -5.17
C THR A 311 -1.31 -28.65 -5.87
N VAL A 312 -0.46 -27.74 -5.40
CA VAL A 312 -0.25 -26.43 -5.99
C VAL A 312 0.84 -26.54 -7.06
N GLU A 313 0.54 -26.09 -8.26
CA GLU A 313 1.46 -26.10 -9.40
C GLU A 313 1.88 -24.67 -9.76
N LEU A 314 3.16 -24.36 -9.52
CA LEU A 314 3.78 -23.07 -9.79
C LEU A 314 4.70 -23.18 -11.01
N ASN A 315 4.40 -22.43 -12.07
CA ASN A 315 5.34 -22.25 -13.16
C ASN A 315 6.36 -21.20 -12.74
N VAL A 316 7.65 -21.51 -12.84
CA VAL A 316 8.75 -20.54 -12.69
C VAL A 316 9.33 -20.21 -14.07
N GLY A 317 9.36 -18.93 -14.40
CA GLY A 317 9.83 -18.40 -15.67
C GLY A 317 11.32 -18.64 -15.94
N GLU A 318 11.74 -18.44 -17.19
CA GLU A 318 13.18 -18.42 -17.51
C GLU A 318 13.85 -17.19 -16.90
N ASN A 319 15.05 -17.36 -16.36
CA ASN A 319 15.84 -16.30 -15.74
C ASN A 319 15.10 -15.56 -14.61
N GLU A 320 14.19 -16.24 -13.91
CA GLU A 320 13.56 -15.68 -12.72
C GLU A 320 14.62 -15.34 -11.66
N GLY A 321 14.50 -14.16 -11.07
CA GLY A 321 15.33 -13.73 -9.97
C GLY A 321 15.00 -14.49 -8.68
N ASP A 322 15.63 -14.10 -7.58
CA ASP A 322 15.14 -14.53 -6.27
C ASP A 322 13.72 -13.98 -6.07
N PHE A 323 12.83 -14.79 -5.50
CA PHE A 323 11.46 -14.37 -5.16
C PHE A 323 10.98 -15.08 -3.90
N SER A 324 9.94 -14.56 -3.28
CA SER A 324 9.28 -15.18 -2.13
C SER A 324 7.91 -15.74 -2.45
N MET A 325 7.38 -16.57 -1.55
CA MET A 325 6.02 -17.07 -1.61
C MET A 325 5.53 -17.28 -0.18
N GLN A 326 4.27 -16.94 0.10
CA GLN A 326 3.70 -17.08 1.44
C GLN A 326 2.45 -17.94 1.41
N LEU A 327 2.46 -19.05 2.12
CA LEU A 327 1.24 -19.83 2.43
C LEU A 327 0.71 -19.40 3.78
N TRP A 328 -0.57 -19.01 3.80
CA TRP A 328 -1.33 -18.66 4.99
C TRP A 328 -2.43 -19.68 5.21
N GLY A 329 -2.29 -20.46 6.28
CA GLY A 329 -3.22 -21.51 6.68
C GLY A 329 -4.13 -21.05 7.80
N GLU A 330 -5.44 -21.30 7.66
CA GLU A 330 -6.41 -20.91 8.68
C GLU A 330 -6.50 -21.91 9.84
N HIS A 331 -6.61 -21.37 11.05
CA HIS A 331 -6.81 -22.13 12.28
C HIS A 331 -8.24 -22.73 12.34
N PRO A 332 -8.46 -23.88 13.00
CA PRO A 332 -7.54 -24.62 13.88
C PRO A 332 -6.64 -25.64 13.18
N ASN A 333 -6.62 -25.68 11.85
CA ASN A 333 -5.88 -26.69 11.11
C ASN A 333 -4.40 -26.33 10.97
N PHE A 334 -3.57 -27.37 10.85
CA PHE A 334 -2.14 -27.23 10.56
C PHE A 334 -1.83 -27.72 9.15
N TYR A 335 -0.93 -27.02 8.48
CA TYR A 335 -0.50 -27.29 7.13
C TYR A 335 0.99 -27.61 7.08
N SER A 336 1.37 -28.52 6.19
CA SER A 336 2.76 -28.83 5.86
C SER A 336 2.90 -29.07 4.37
N VAL A 337 4.08 -28.82 3.80
CA VAL A 337 4.27 -28.80 2.35
C VAL A 337 5.42 -29.71 1.93
N ASP A 338 5.15 -30.69 1.07
CA ASP A 338 6.20 -31.36 0.30
C ASP A 338 6.49 -30.54 -0.97
N ILE A 339 7.75 -30.51 -1.40
CA ILE A 339 8.19 -29.75 -2.58
C ILE A 339 8.72 -30.73 -3.61
N ILE A 340 8.23 -30.63 -4.85
CA ILE A 340 8.76 -31.34 -6.00
C ILE A 340 9.39 -30.32 -6.95
N SER A 341 10.68 -30.49 -7.23
CA SER A 341 11.42 -29.66 -8.18
C SER A 341 11.04 -29.97 -9.63
N PRO A 342 11.41 -29.11 -10.60
CA PRO A 342 11.15 -29.35 -12.01
C PRO A 342 11.82 -30.61 -12.56
N SER A 343 12.93 -31.08 -11.97
CA SER A 343 13.55 -32.37 -12.34
C SER A 343 12.86 -33.59 -11.71
N GLY A 344 11.92 -33.37 -10.79
CA GLY A 344 11.18 -34.41 -10.09
C GLY A 344 11.80 -34.83 -8.74
N GLU A 345 12.79 -34.10 -8.24
CA GLU A 345 13.32 -34.33 -6.89
C GLU A 345 12.26 -33.92 -5.85
N MET A 346 11.96 -34.80 -4.91
CA MET A 346 10.98 -34.57 -3.85
C MET A 346 11.66 -34.33 -2.51
N ILE A 347 11.29 -33.23 -1.86
CA ILE A 347 11.66 -32.88 -0.49
C ILE A 347 10.41 -32.98 0.37
N GLN A 348 10.42 -33.90 1.34
CA GLN A 348 9.30 -34.06 2.26
C GLN A 348 9.23 -32.90 3.25
N GLY A 349 8.02 -32.39 3.44
CA GLY A 349 7.67 -31.43 4.46
C GLY A 349 7.80 -32.03 5.85
N ARG A 350 7.97 -31.15 6.84
CA ARG A 350 8.04 -31.56 8.24
C ARG A 350 6.67 -31.37 8.90
N VAL A 351 6.33 -32.28 9.83
CA VAL A 351 5.20 -32.07 10.74
C VAL A 351 5.65 -31.14 11.85
N ILE A 352 5.14 -29.92 11.84
CA ILE A 352 5.66 -28.83 12.68
C ILE A 352 4.88 -28.78 13.99
N ARG A 353 5.62 -28.74 15.11
CA ARG A 353 5.07 -28.63 16.47
C ARG A 353 5.45 -27.31 17.16
N LYS A 354 6.34 -26.53 16.54
CA LYS A 354 6.85 -25.21 16.97
C LYS A 354 7.52 -24.54 15.77
N ASP A 355 7.57 -23.21 15.77
CA ASP A 355 8.29 -22.41 14.76
C ASP A 355 9.68 -22.97 14.46
N ASP A 356 10.01 -23.11 13.17
CA ASP A 356 11.22 -23.78 12.65
C ASP A 356 11.74 -23.06 11.40
N PHE A 357 13.04 -23.19 11.14
CA PHE A 357 13.71 -22.68 9.94
C PHE A 357 14.38 -23.83 9.20
N GLN A 358 14.14 -23.92 7.90
CA GLN A 358 14.72 -24.95 7.04
C GLN A 358 15.39 -24.35 5.81
N GLU A 359 16.61 -24.80 5.52
CA GLU A 359 17.28 -24.56 4.24
C GLU A 359 17.17 -25.85 3.41
N VAL A 360 16.48 -25.76 2.28
CA VAL A 360 16.28 -26.86 1.32
C VAL A 360 17.22 -26.68 0.13
N LYS A 361 17.97 -27.72 -0.20
CA LYS A 361 18.84 -27.79 -1.38
C LYS A 361 18.44 -28.99 -2.21
N PHE A 362 18.59 -28.84 -3.52
CA PHE A 362 18.36 -29.90 -4.49
C PHE A 362 19.68 -30.43 -5.04
N VAL A 363 19.69 -31.67 -5.50
CA VAL A 363 20.87 -32.34 -6.05
C VAL A 363 21.16 -31.87 -7.47
N PHE A 364 20.12 -31.64 -8.28
CA PHE A 364 20.25 -31.33 -9.71
C PHE A 364 20.01 -29.86 -10.05
N GLU A 365 19.53 -29.07 -9.10
CA GLU A 365 19.23 -27.66 -9.24
C GLU A 365 20.11 -26.82 -8.32
N LYS A 366 20.47 -25.62 -8.80
CA LYS A 366 21.18 -24.63 -7.96
C LYS A 366 20.26 -23.93 -6.97
N THR A 367 18.96 -24.23 -7.02
CA THR A 367 17.94 -23.60 -6.21
C THR A 367 18.15 -23.92 -4.74
N ILE A 368 18.05 -22.89 -3.92
CA ILE A 368 17.95 -23.02 -2.47
C ILE A 368 16.61 -22.42 -2.06
N ILE A 369 15.82 -23.13 -1.26
CA ILE A 369 14.59 -22.59 -0.69
C ILE A 369 14.80 -22.46 0.81
N LEU A 370 14.71 -21.23 1.32
CA LEU A 370 14.69 -20.94 2.75
C LEU A 370 13.23 -20.93 3.18
N ILE A 371 12.89 -21.72 4.20
CA ILE A 371 11.51 -21.89 4.66
C ILE A 371 11.44 -21.54 6.14
N ASP A 372 10.68 -20.50 6.45
CA ASP A 372 10.32 -20.13 7.81
C ASP A 372 8.90 -20.61 8.10
N TYR A 373 8.74 -21.35 9.18
CA TYR A 373 7.44 -21.85 9.63
C TYR A 373 7.03 -21.13 10.90
N GLN A 374 5.85 -20.53 10.88
CA GLN A 374 5.20 -19.97 12.07
C GLN A 374 3.87 -20.67 12.29
N VAL A 375 3.77 -21.38 13.41
CA VAL A 375 2.57 -22.17 13.73
C VAL A 375 1.37 -21.26 14.01
N SER A 376 1.63 -20.09 14.57
CA SER A 376 0.65 -19.04 14.79
C SER A 376 1.37 -17.71 14.66
N GLU A 377 1.07 -16.96 13.61
CA GLU A 377 1.52 -15.58 13.48
C GLU A 377 0.77 -14.72 14.53
N VAL A 378 1.47 -13.80 15.18
CA VAL A 378 1.03 -13.13 16.42
C VAL A 378 -0.21 -12.25 16.22
N GLN A 379 -0.31 -11.57 15.07
CA GLN A 379 -1.38 -10.59 14.81
C GLN A 379 -2.65 -11.25 14.26
N THR A 380 -2.49 -12.31 13.48
CA THR A 380 -3.56 -12.95 12.71
C THR A 380 -4.05 -14.23 13.40
N GLY A 381 -3.16 -14.93 14.12
CA GLY A 381 -3.39 -16.27 14.64
C GLY A 381 -3.33 -17.37 13.56
N SER A 382 -3.16 -16.99 12.29
CA SER A 382 -3.06 -17.92 11.17
C SER A 382 -1.66 -18.50 11.08
N GLN A 383 -1.54 -19.70 10.51
CA GLN A 383 -0.25 -20.31 10.25
C GLN A 383 0.40 -19.64 9.03
N LEU A 384 1.70 -19.34 9.12
CA LEU A 384 2.50 -18.87 7.99
C LEU A 384 3.58 -19.90 7.64
N ILE A 385 3.69 -20.21 6.35
CA ILE A 385 4.86 -20.86 5.77
C ILE A 385 5.44 -19.91 4.72
N TYR A 386 6.61 -19.34 5.04
CA TYR A 386 7.25 -18.34 4.22
C TYR A 386 8.44 -18.93 3.47
N PHE A 387 8.33 -18.99 2.15
CA PHE A 387 9.34 -19.52 1.25
C PHE A 387 10.13 -18.38 0.62
N ARG A 388 11.45 -18.51 0.57
CA ARG A 388 12.35 -17.58 -0.13
C ARG A 388 13.25 -18.37 -1.06
N PHE A 389 13.02 -18.21 -2.36
CA PHE A 389 13.73 -18.89 -3.42
C PHE A 389 14.99 -18.13 -3.78
N ARG A 390 16.12 -18.85 -3.79
CA ARG A 390 17.41 -18.35 -4.27
C ARG A 390 17.79 -19.10 -5.53
N ASN A 391 18.09 -18.37 -6.61
CA ASN A 391 18.40 -18.94 -7.93
C ASN A 391 17.37 -20.03 -8.36
N PRO A 392 16.08 -19.69 -8.47
CA PRO A 392 15.04 -20.67 -8.78
C PRO A 392 15.23 -21.26 -10.18
N ALA A 393 15.14 -22.59 -10.27
CA ALA A 393 15.19 -23.29 -11.54
C ALA A 393 13.87 -23.08 -12.29
N LYS A 394 13.96 -22.77 -13.58
CA LYS A 394 12.77 -22.65 -14.45
C LYS A 394 12.00 -23.97 -14.53
N GLY A 395 10.70 -23.87 -14.76
CA GLY A 395 9.82 -25.01 -15.00
C GLY A 395 8.74 -25.15 -13.94
N LEU A 396 8.06 -26.30 -13.96
CA LEU A 396 6.91 -26.57 -13.11
C LEU A 396 7.36 -27.11 -11.75
N TRP A 397 7.18 -26.31 -10.71
CA TRP A 397 7.31 -26.72 -9.32
C TRP A 397 5.96 -27.22 -8.80
N LYS A 398 5.98 -28.23 -7.94
CA LYS A 398 4.77 -28.70 -7.25
C LYS A 398 4.93 -28.62 -5.75
N PHE A 399 3.91 -28.10 -5.08
CA PHE A 399 3.83 -28.01 -3.62
C PHE A 399 2.63 -28.86 -3.18
N ILE A 400 2.90 -29.99 -2.54
CA ILE A 400 1.85 -30.88 -2.02
C ILE A 400 1.54 -30.41 -0.61
N VAL A 401 0.39 -29.75 -0.45
CA VAL A 401 -0.08 -29.22 0.82
C VAL A 401 -0.88 -30.32 1.52
N HIS A 402 -0.42 -30.68 2.71
CA HIS A 402 -1.11 -31.59 3.62
C HIS A 402 -1.81 -30.77 4.69
N GLU A 403 -2.99 -31.22 5.10
CA GLU A 403 -3.76 -30.63 6.18
C GLU A 403 -3.91 -31.62 7.33
N LYS A 404 -3.80 -31.11 8.55
CA LYS A 404 -4.07 -31.82 9.78
C LYS A 404 -5.05 -31.02 10.64
N GLY A 405 -6.28 -31.48 10.67
CA GLY A 405 -7.35 -30.94 11.49
C GLY A 405 -8.68 -31.64 11.17
N ASP A 406 -9.75 -31.19 11.81
CA ASP A 406 -11.10 -31.74 11.66
C ASP A 406 -12.12 -30.69 11.18
N VAL A 407 -11.67 -29.46 10.96
CA VAL A 407 -12.50 -28.38 10.42
C VAL A 407 -12.25 -28.24 8.94
N ARG A 408 -13.31 -28.16 8.13
CA ARG A 408 -13.15 -27.93 6.69
C ARG A 408 -12.86 -26.45 6.43
N ILE A 409 -11.59 -26.11 6.28
CA ILE A 409 -11.11 -24.75 6.03
C ILE A 409 -10.04 -24.76 4.94
N GLY A 410 -9.70 -23.60 4.40
CA GLY A 410 -8.74 -23.49 3.30
C GLY A 410 -7.44 -22.81 3.71
N PHE A 411 -6.53 -22.74 2.76
CA PHE A 411 -5.31 -21.95 2.83
C PHE A 411 -5.21 -21.07 1.60
N ASN A 412 -4.47 -19.97 1.73
CA ASN A 412 -4.14 -19.07 0.64
C ASN A 412 -2.64 -19.09 0.40
N ILE A 413 -2.21 -18.89 -0.85
CA ILE A 413 -0.81 -18.68 -1.19
C ILE A 413 -0.70 -17.46 -2.08
N TRP A 414 0.15 -16.51 -1.69
CA TRP A 414 0.46 -15.33 -2.49
C TRP A 414 1.94 -15.31 -2.93
N LEU A 415 2.15 -14.88 -4.16
CA LEU A 415 3.45 -14.45 -4.69
C LEU A 415 3.58 -12.92 -4.58
N PRO A 416 4.81 -12.38 -4.68
CA PRO A 416 5.05 -10.95 -4.77
C PRO A 416 4.23 -10.28 -5.89
N MET A 417 3.97 -9.00 -5.72
CA MET A 417 3.21 -8.21 -6.69
C MET A 417 3.97 -7.93 -7.99
N THR A 418 3.26 -7.33 -8.96
CA THR A 418 3.85 -6.87 -10.22
C THR A 418 5.06 -5.98 -9.97
N GLY A 419 6.14 -6.21 -10.70
CA GLY A 419 7.41 -5.50 -10.54
C GLY A 419 8.36 -6.10 -9.50
N PHE A 420 7.88 -6.98 -8.63
CA PHE A 420 8.71 -7.73 -7.67
C PHE A 420 8.97 -9.18 -8.10
N ILE A 421 8.21 -9.69 -9.05
CA ILE A 421 8.39 -11.01 -9.67
C ILE A 421 8.04 -10.94 -11.17
N SER A 422 8.59 -11.84 -12.00
CA SER A 422 8.22 -11.88 -13.43
C SER A 422 6.78 -12.34 -13.65
N ASP A 423 6.14 -11.83 -14.71
CA ASP A 423 4.84 -12.33 -15.19
C ASP A 423 4.90 -13.77 -15.71
N ASN A 424 6.10 -14.29 -15.98
CA ASN A 424 6.30 -15.68 -16.36
C ASN A 424 6.35 -16.64 -15.16
N THR A 425 6.30 -16.13 -13.93
CA THR A 425 6.20 -16.93 -12.71
C THR A 425 4.82 -16.79 -12.09
N TYR A 426 4.01 -17.85 -12.18
CA TYR A 426 2.58 -17.80 -11.86
C TYR A 426 2.02 -19.17 -11.48
N PHE A 427 0.90 -19.16 -10.75
CA PHE A 427 0.14 -20.38 -10.47
C PHE A 427 -0.63 -20.83 -11.71
N THR A 428 -0.48 -22.09 -12.08
CA THR A 428 -1.20 -22.67 -13.24
C THR A 428 -2.72 -22.73 -13.01
N SER A 429 -3.14 -22.84 -11.75
CA SER A 429 -4.53 -22.84 -11.29
C SER A 429 -4.75 -21.75 -10.24
N SER A 430 -4.58 -20.49 -10.64
CA SER A 430 -4.74 -19.33 -9.74
C SER A 430 -6.19 -19.04 -9.36
N ASP A 431 -6.41 -18.44 -8.18
CA ASP A 431 -7.69 -17.84 -7.79
C ASP A 431 -7.64 -16.31 -7.99
N PRO A 432 -8.54 -15.70 -8.78
CA PRO A 432 -8.54 -14.26 -9.04
C PRO A 432 -9.10 -13.41 -7.87
N TYR A 433 -9.70 -14.04 -6.86
CA TYR A 433 -10.27 -13.41 -5.67
C TYR A 433 -9.27 -13.35 -4.52
N THR A 434 -9.58 -12.57 -3.48
CA THR A 434 -8.67 -12.32 -2.35
C THR A 434 -7.31 -11.76 -2.81
N THR A 435 -7.35 -10.86 -3.79
CA THR A 435 -6.19 -10.20 -4.39
C THR A 435 -6.10 -8.72 -4.04
N VAL A 436 -7.07 -8.19 -3.27
CA VAL A 436 -6.99 -6.82 -2.71
C VAL A 436 -5.72 -6.70 -1.89
N SER A 437 -4.93 -5.65 -2.11
CA SER A 437 -3.67 -5.38 -1.42
C SER A 437 -3.76 -5.69 0.08
N ALA A 438 -2.74 -6.35 0.64
CA ALA A 438 -2.72 -6.76 2.05
C ALA A 438 -2.95 -5.58 3.02
N TYR A 439 -2.62 -4.36 2.60
CA TYR A 439 -2.83 -3.11 3.36
C TYR A 439 -4.19 -2.44 3.14
N ALA A 440 -4.98 -2.91 2.18
CA ALA A 440 -6.27 -2.35 1.80
C ALA A 440 -7.44 -3.26 2.22
N ASN A 441 -7.21 -4.21 3.13
CA ASN A 441 -8.23 -5.15 3.62
C ASN A 441 -8.89 -4.73 4.95
N ASN A 442 -8.43 -3.64 5.57
CA ASN A 442 -9.04 -3.15 6.81
C ASN A 442 -10.41 -2.51 6.53
N PRO A 443 -11.46 -2.81 7.32
CA PRO A 443 -12.81 -2.30 7.08
C PRO A 443 -13.00 -0.83 7.40
N ILE A 444 -12.04 -0.12 8.02
CA ILE A 444 -12.22 1.29 8.43
C ILE A 444 -11.83 2.27 7.32
N PRO A 445 -10.60 2.25 6.75
CA PRO A 445 -10.27 3.06 5.58
C PRO A 445 -11.14 2.70 4.36
N ILE A 446 -11.14 3.57 3.34
CA ILE A 446 -11.93 3.39 2.12
C ILE A 446 -11.04 2.79 1.03
N THR A 447 -11.13 1.48 0.85
CA THR A 447 -10.52 0.77 -0.29
C THR A 447 -11.27 0.97 -1.60
N VAL A 448 -10.56 1.41 -2.63
CA VAL A 448 -11.10 1.80 -3.94
C VAL A 448 -10.48 0.97 -5.05
N THR A 449 -11.34 0.35 -5.87
CA THR A 449 -10.94 -0.36 -7.09
C THR A 449 -11.10 0.52 -8.33
N ALA A 450 -10.50 0.11 -9.44
CA ALA A 450 -10.51 0.86 -10.69
C ALA A 450 -11.54 0.32 -11.69
N TYR A 451 -12.18 1.24 -12.41
CA TYR A 451 -12.99 0.92 -13.58
C TYR A 451 -12.66 1.86 -14.74
N ASN A 452 -13.04 1.44 -15.95
CA ASN A 452 -12.94 2.24 -17.16
C ASN A 452 -14.18 3.14 -17.30
N PRO A 453 -14.01 4.47 -17.22
CA PRO A 453 -15.14 5.39 -17.33
C PRO A 453 -15.70 5.55 -18.76
N GLU A 454 -15.05 5.01 -19.79
CA GLU A 454 -15.56 5.07 -21.17
C GLU A 454 -16.73 4.10 -21.40
N ASP A 455 -16.67 2.93 -20.78
CA ASP A 455 -17.60 1.82 -21.03
C ASP A 455 -18.19 1.20 -19.75
N ASP A 456 -17.91 1.78 -18.59
CA ASP A 456 -18.30 1.28 -17.26
C ASP A 456 -17.81 -0.16 -16.98
N SER A 457 -16.73 -0.62 -17.63
CA SER A 457 -16.13 -1.95 -17.38
C SER A 457 -15.14 -1.93 -16.21
N LEU A 458 -15.02 -3.05 -15.49
CA LEU A 458 -14.02 -3.18 -14.44
C LEU A 458 -12.62 -3.16 -15.08
N TYR A 459 -11.66 -2.48 -14.45
CA TYR A 459 -10.27 -2.57 -14.89
C TYR A 459 -9.80 -4.03 -14.86
N LEU A 460 -9.19 -4.49 -15.96
CA LEU A 460 -8.84 -5.90 -16.17
C LEU A 460 -8.01 -6.47 -15.02
N GLU A 461 -6.97 -5.75 -14.61
CA GLU A 461 -6.07 -6.17 -13.53
C GLU A 461 -6.57 -5.80 -12.13
N ALA A 462 -7.75 -5.17 -12.01
CA ALA A 462 -8.26 -4.74 -10.71
C ALA A 462 -8.30 -5.91 -9.72
N SER A 463 -7.66 -5.73 -8.58
CA SER A 463 -7.74 -6.67 -7.47
C SER A 463 -9.18 -6.83 -6.99
N ARG A 464 -9.52 -8.07 -6.61
CA ARG A 464 -10.88 -8.49 -6.26
C ARG A 464 -10.86 -9.09 -4.87
N GLY A 465 -11.84 -8.78 -4.06
CA GLY A 465 -11.94 -9.36 -2.72
C GLY A 465 -12.73 -10.66 -2.70
N TYR A 466 -13.39 -11.01 -1.61
CA TYR A 466 -13.32 -10.34 -0.29
C TYR A 466 -11.96 -10.51 0.37
N SER A 467 -11.79 -9.93 1.56
CA SER A 467 -10.64 -10.24 2.42
C SER A 467 -10.59 -11.75 2.74
N SER A 468 -9.46 -12.25 3.24
CA SER A 468 -9.30 -13.68 3.57
C SER A 468 -10.30 -14.18 4.63
N ILE A 469 -10.80 -13.26 5.47
CA ILE A 469 -11.83 -13.51 6.49
C ILE A 469 -13.25 -13.11 6.04
N GLY A 470 -13.44 -12.80 4.74
CA GLY A 470 -14.74 -12.52 4.15
C GLY A 470 -15.28 -11.11 4.37
N VAL A 471 -14.45 -10.15 4.77
CA VAL A 471 -14.83 -8.74 4.87
C VAL A 471 -14.94 -8.14 3.47
N VAL A 472 -15.98 -7.34 3.23
CA VAL A 472 -16.23 -6.69 1.95
C VAL A 472 -15.14 -5.66 1.64
N THR A 473 -14.23 -6.03 0.74
CA THR A 473 -13.26 -5.17 0.07
C THR A 473 -13.19 -5.58 -1.40
N PRO A 474 -12.88 -4.68 -2.37
CA PRO A 474 -12.90 -3.23 -2.24
C PRO A 474 -14.29 -2.71 -1.81
N HIS A 475 -14.38 -1.47 -1.33
CA HIS A 475 -15.66 -0.91 -0.90
C HIS A 475 -16.43 -0.29 -2.07
N ILE A 476 -15.73 0.39 -2.99
CA ILE A 476 -16.31 1.07 -4.15
C ILE A 476 -15.34 1.07 -5.33
N ALA A 477 -15.84 1.33 -6.54
CA ALA A 477 -15.04 1.57 -7.72
C ALA A 477 -15.00 3.06 -8.11
N ALA A 478 -13.85 3.53 -8.60
CA ALA A 478 -13.68 4.89 -9.13
C ALA A 478 -12.92 4.86 -10.47
N PRO A 479 -12.99 5.93 -11.29
CA PRO A 479 -12.31 5.98 -12.58
C PRO A 479 -10.81 5.76 -12.40
N GLY A 480 -10.25 4.78 -13.11
CA GLY A 480 -8.85 4.39 -12.93
C GLY A 480 -8.18 3.82 -14.18
N VAL A 481 -8.83 3.92 -15.35
CA VAL A 481 -8.25 3.50 -16.64
C VAL A 481 -8.17 4.72 -17.55
N ASN A 482 -7.01 4.92 -18.16
CA ASN A 482 -6.71 6.01 -19.11
C ASN A 482 -7.09 7.41 -18.59
N ILE A 483 -6.85 7.67 -17.31
CA ILE A 483 -7.14 8.97 -16.71
C ILE A 483 -5.96 9.90 -16.94
N VAL A 484 -6.23 11.10 -17.46
CA VAL A 484 -5.20 12.11 -17.70
C VAL A 484 -4.64 12.62 -16.38
N GLY A 485 -3.31 12.59 -16.23
CA GLY A 485 -2.56 13.09 -15.08
C GLY A 485 -1.29 13.84 -15.51
N PRO A 486 -0.68 14.64 -14.61
CA PRO A 486 0.53 15.39 -14.93
C PRO A 486 1.78 14.48 -15.01
N THR A 487 2.74 14.89 -15.84
CA THR A 487 4.06 14.27 -15.97
C THR A 487 5.17 15.22 -15.50
N LEU A 488 6.36 14.68 -15.24
CA LEU A 488 7.50 15.46 -14.72
C LEU A 488 8.07 16.51 -15.69
N ASN A 489 7.68 16.48 -16.97
CA ASN A 489 8.03 17.49 -17.96
C ASN A 489 6.96 18.60 -18.09
N HIS A 490 6.11 18.76 -17.08
CA HIS A 490 4.97 19.69 -17.04
C HIS A 490 3.93 19.43 -18.16
N GLY A 491 3.96 18.24 -18.76
CA GLY A 491 2.96 17.76 -19.69
C GLY A 491 1.89 16.91 -18.99
N PHE A 492 1.13 16.18 -19.80
CA PHE A 492 0.09 15.28 -19.35
C PHE A 492 0.15 13.95 -20.11
N ALA A 493 -0.20 12.87 -19.44
CA ALA A 493 -0.30 11.53 -20.00
C ALA A 493 -1.46 10.76 -19.37
N GLU A 494 -1.86 9.66 -19.99
CA GLU A 494 -2.90 8.78 -19.47
C GLU A 494 -2.30 7.75 -18.51
N PHE A 495 -2.93 7.56 -17.35
CA PHE A 495 -2.51 6.61 -16.34
C PHE A 495 -3.62 5.60 -16.05
N THR A 496 -3.21 4.38 -15.75
CA THR A 496 -4.10 3.26 -15.44
C THR A 496 -3.66 2.52 -14.17
N GLY A 497 -4.61 2.24 -13.29
CA GLY A 497 -4.43 1.41 -12.10
C GLY A 497 -5.27 1.87 -10.91
N SER A 498 -5.25 1.09 -9.83
CA SER A 498 -5.95 1.44 -8.61
C SER A 498 -5.37 2.67 -7.88
N SER A 499 -4.10 3.03 -8.07
CA SER A 499 -3.56 4.30 -7.57
C SER A 499 -4.30 5.51 -8.16
N VAL A 500 -4.66 5.42 -9.45
CA VAL A 500 -5.40 6.46 -10.18
C VAL A 500 -6.82 6.60 -9.60
N ALA A 501 -7.49 5.46 -9.38
CA ALA A 501 -8.81 5.42 -8.77
C ALA A 501 -8.81 5.94 -7.31
N ALA A 502 -7.78 5.60 -6.54
CA ALA A 502 -7.58 6.12 -5.19
C ALA A 502 -7.38 7.64 -5.20
N ALA A 503 -6.53 8.17 -6.08
CA ALA A 503 -6.32 9.61 -6.24
C ALA A 503 -7.62 10.35 -6.57
N TYR A 504 -8.42 9.81 -7.51
CA TYR A 504 -9.74 10.35 -7.83
C TYR A 504 -10.64 10.40 -6.59
N ALA A 505 -10.76 9.27 -5.88
CA ALA A 505 -11.60 9.17 -4.69
C ALA A 505 -11.11 10.06 -3.53
N THR A 506 -9.80 10.29 -3.39
CA THR A 506 -9.24 11.24 -2.42
C THR A 506 -9.70 12.67 -2.72
N GLY A 507 -9.75 13.08 -3.99
CA GLY A 507 -10.30 14.39 -4.35
C GLY A 507 -11.79 14.50 -4.03
N VAL A 508 -12.57 13.45 -4.28
CA VAL A 508 -13.99 13.40 -3.87
C VAL A 508 -14.12 13.49 -2.35
N ALA A 509 -13.26 12.80 -1.61
CA ALA A 509 -13.24 12.86 -0.15
C ALA A 509 -12.94 14.28 0.36
N ALA A 510 -12.00 15.00 -0.26
CA ALA A 510 -11.73 16.40 0.05
C ALA A 510 -12.98 17.29 -0.18
N MET A 511 -13.74 17.09 -1.25
CA MET A 511 -15.01 17.79 -1.47
C MET A 511 -16.07 17.45 -0.41
N LEU A 512 -16.15 16.18 0.00
CA LEU A 512 -17.08 15.75 1.06
C LEU A 512 -16.68 16.31 2.43
N LEU A 513 -15.39 16.44 2.73
CA LEU A 513 -14.89 17.10 3.93
C LEU A 513 -15.16 18.61 3.92
N GLU A 514 -15.07 19.28 2.77
CA GLU A 514 -15.51 20.67 2.64
C GLU A 514 -16.98 20.81 3.01
N TRP A 515 -17.83 19.95 2.43
CA TRP A 515 -19.26 19.97 2.70
C TRP A 515 -19.60 19.62 4.16
N GLY A 516 -19.07 18.51 4.66
CA GLY A 516 -19.40 17.99 5.98
C GLY A 516 -18.78 18.81 7.09
N VAL A 517 -17.46 18.96 7.05
CA VAL A 517 -16.67 19.50 8.17
C VAL A 517 -16.52 21.02 8.05
N VAL A 518 -16.06 21.52 6.90
CA VAL A 518 -15.79 22.97 6.74
C VAL A 518 -17.08 23.79 6.72
N LYS A 519 -18.14 23.30 6.05
CA LYS A 519 -19.46 23.94 5.98
C LYS A 519 -20.43 23.47 7.07
N TYR A 520 -19.96 22.66 8.02
CA TYR A 520 -20.70 22.20 9.22
C TYR A 520 -22.00 21.41 8.94
N HIS A 521 -22.10 20.73 7.80
CA HIS A 521 -23.25 19.84 7.54
C HIS A 521 -23.14 18.48 8.23
N LEU A 522 -21.92 17.98 8.44
CA LEU A 522 -21.59 16.78 9.20
C LEU A 522 -20.21 16.95 9.86
N PRO A 523 -20.14 17.70 10.99
CA PRO A 523 -18.86 18.18 11.55
C PRO A 523 -17.90 17.07 11.99
N ASP A 524 -18.42 15.92 12.39
CA ASP A 524 -17.64 14.79 12.92
C ASP A 524 -17.27 13.76 11.83
N MET A 525 -17.49 14.08 10.55
CA MET A 525 -17.25 13.16 9.44
C MET A 525 -15.82 12.62 9.42
N ASN A 526 -15.70 11.30 9.48
CA ASN A 526 -14.46 10.54 9.30
C ASN A 526 -14.61 9.53 8.14
N SER A 527 -13.63 8.63 7.97
CA SER A 527 -13.67 7.61 6.92
C SER A 527 -14.86 6.66 7.03
N ILE A 528 -15.35 6.39 8.24
CA ILE A 528 -16.48 5.47 8.47
C ILE A 528 -17.77 6.10 7.93
N GLU A 529 -18.07 7.32 8.36
CA GLU A 529 -19.27 8.04 7.92
C GLU A 529 -19.21 8.33 6.42
N MET A 530 -18.05 8.77 5.94
CA MET A 530 -17.85 9.02 4.50
C MET A 530 -18.04 7.75 3.68
N LYS A 531 -17.51 6.61 4.13
CA LYS A 531 -17.69 5.32 3.43
C LYS A 531 -19.18 4.98 3.30
N ILE A 532 -19.95 5.12 4.37
CA ILE A 532 -21.40 4.87 4.35
C ILE A 532 -22.10 5.77 3.33
N LEU A 533 -21.73 7.05 3.24
CA LEU A 533 -22.28 7.98 2.26
C LEU A 533 -21.96 7.54 0.83
N LEU A 534 -20.69 7.22 0.56
CA LEU A 534 -20.23 6.74 -0.75
C LEU A 534 -20.92 5.43 -1.15
N GLU A 535 -21.01 4.46 -0.25
CA GLU A 535 -21.69 3.19 -0.48
C GLU A 535 -23.18 3.39 -0.76
N ARG A 536 -23.88 4.23 0.01
CA ARG A 536 -25.31 4.52 -0.24
C ARG A 536 -25.54 5.16 -1.59
N GLY A 537 -24.71 6.13 -1.95
CA GLY A 537 -24.80 6.85 -3.23
C GLY A 537 -24.27 6.07 -4.43
N ALA A 538 -23.59 4.94 -4.24
CA ALA A 538 -22.95 4.21 -5.33
C ALA A 538 -23.95 3.77 -6.42
N LYS A 539 -23.58 4.02 -7.68
CA LYS A 539 -24.27 3.52 -8.87
C LYS A 539 -24.05 2.01 -8.98
N ARG A 540 -25.12 1.26 -9.20
CA ARG A 540 -25.12 -0.21 -9.27
C ARG A 540 -25.76 -0.68 -10.57
N ASP A 541 -25.18 -1.71 -11.18
CA ASP A 541 -25.83 -2.42 -12.28
C ASP A 541 -26.95 -3.31 -11.71
N THR A 542 -28.18 -3.15 -12.21
CA THR A 542 -29.32 -3.95 -11.74
C THR A 542 -29.22 -5.43 -12.06
N ASN A 543 -28.30 -5.83 -12.94
CA ASN A 543 -28.04 -7.23 -13.30
C ASN A 543 -27.02 -7.91 -12.38
N LEU A 544 -26.34 -7.15 -11.51
CA LEU A 544 -25.36 -7.68 -10.57
C LEU A 544 -25.90 -7.64 -9.12
N GLN A 545 -25.44 -8.57 -8.31
CA GLN A 545 -25.70 -8.55 -6.87
C GLN A 545 -24.63 -7.71 -6.17
N TYR A 546 -25.03 -6.90 -5.19
CA TYR A 546 -24.13 -6.08 -4.38
C TYR A 546 -24.35 -6.34 -2.87
N PRO A 547 -23.30 -6.23 -2.04
CA PRO A 547 -21.91 -6.07 -2.46
C PRO A 547 -21.40 -7.32 -3.19
N ASN A 548 -20.39 -7.14 -4.05
CA ASN A 548 -19.66 -8.24 -4.68
C ASN A 548 -18.14 -8.01 -4.62
N ARG A 549 -17.40 -9.02 -5.04
CA ARG A 549 -15.94 -9.11 -4.89
C ARG A 549 -15.19 -8.18 -5.84
N GLU A 550 -15.82 -7.81 -6.94
CA GLU A 550 -15.24 -7.03 -8.02
C GLU A 550 -15.45 -5.52 -7.85
N TRP A 551 -16.67 -5.12 -7.49
CA TRP A 551 -17.13 -3.73 -7.46
C TRP A 551 -17.39 -3.20 -6.06
N GLY A 552 -17.28 -4.05 -5.03
CA GLY A 552 -17.71 -3.69 -3.68
C GLY A 552 -19.20 -3.36 -3.67
N TYR A 553 -19.54 -2.14 -3.25
CA TYR A 553 -20.90 -1.61 -3.23
C TYR A 553 -21.33 -0.88 -4.50
N GLY A 554 -20.45 -0.72 -5.50
CA GLY A 554 -20.76 -0.09 -6.78
C GLY A 554 -19.78 1.00 -7.21
N ILE A 555 -20.13 1.72 -8.27
CA ILE A 555 -19.36 2.84 -8.82
C ILE A 555 -19.64 4.11 -8.02
N LEU A 556 -18.59 4.81 -7.62
CA LEU A 556 -18.66 6.11 -6.96
C LEU A 556 -19.49 7.09 -7.80
N ASP A 557 -20.56 7.63 -7.20
CA ASP A 557 -21.42 8.64 -7.81
C ASP A 557 -21.68 9.77 -6.81
N VAL A 558 -20.87 10.84 -6.89
CA VAL A 558 -20.95 12.01 -6.00
C VAL A 558 -22.34 12.66 -6.04
N TYR A 559 -23.00 12.66 -7.20
CA TYR A 559 -24.31 13.28 -7.33
C TYR A 559 -25.35 12.52 -6.50
N ASN A 560 -25.37 11.19 -6.63
CA ASN A 560 -26.27 10.34 -5.86
C ASN A 560 -25.95 10.32 -4.36
N VAL A 561 -24.69 10.50 -3.96
CA VAL A 561 -24.33 10.71 -2.54
C VAL A 561 -25.11 11.91 -1.98
N PHE A 562 -25.04 13.08 -2.61
CA PHE A 562 -25.75 14.27 -2.15
C PHE A 562 -27.27 14.17 -2.31
N ASN A 563 -27.76 13.48 -3.34
CA ASN A 563 -29.20 13.28 -3.51
C ASN A 563 -29.77 12.37 -2.41
N SER A 564 -29.07 11.29 -2.05
CA SER A 564 -29.50 10.37 -0.99
C SER A 564 -29.65 11.07 0.37
N LEU A 565 -28.83 12.09 0.64
CA LEU A 565 -28.90 12.90 1.84
C LEU A 565 -30.16 13.76 1.93
N ARG A 566 -30.74 14.16 0.79
CA ARG A 566 -31.99 14.96 0.73
C ARG A 566 -33.24 14.12 0.98
N GLU A 567 -33.22 12.84 0.66
CA GLU A 567 -34.39 11.95 0.83
C GLU A 567 -34.56 11.51 2.30
N THR A 568 -33.51 11.64 3.11
CA THR A 568 -33.50 11.31 4.55
C THR A 568 -33.77 12.51 5.48
N SER A 569 -33.88 13.72 4.92
CA SER A 569 -34.22 14.97 5.64
C SER A 569 -35.65 15.39 5.35
#